data_AF-A0A9Q1AY12-F1
#
_entry.id   AF-A0A9Q1AY12-F1
#
_cell.length_a   1.000
_cell.length_b   1.000
_cell.length_c   1.000
_cell.angle_alpha   90.00
_cell.angle_beta   90.00
_cell.angle_gamma   90.00
#
_symmetry.space_group_name_H-M   'P 1'
#
loop_
_entity.id
_entity.type
_entity.pdbx_description
1 polymer ?
#
loop_
_entity_poly.entity_id
_entity_poly.type
_entity_poly.pdbx_seq_one_letter_code
_entity_poly.pdbx_strand_id
1 'polypeptide(L)'
;MPQILDRFNCIEVLERSFPSSNFILAGDFNARVGSNNEIFLKALGMDDEASIPYWCTLSRRSKDHNVAGAELAKLCTLFSQCWLNGLTEFPEADKFTHITCNGSSVIDYILVSTTIIDKVSDFAVRDALGNDHLRIIAKVRLAIPIENLKTNSNHDLIAPTKILWNNYTHQKFLSAQQIGSAVSGSGDDHHP
;
A
#
# COMPACT_ATOMS: atom_id res chain seq x y z
N MET A 1 -15.89 13.57 12.85
CA MET A 1 -15.41 12.60 11.84
C MET A 1 -13.90 12.35 12.09
N PRO A 2 -13.48 11.60 13.14
CA PRO A 2 -12.07 11.50 13.56
C PRO A 2 -11.37 10.17 13.25
N GLN A 3 -12.09 9.10 12.85
CA GLN A 3 -11.52 7.75 12.74
C GLN A 3 -10.67 7.50 11.49
N ILE A 4 -10.62 8.45 10.54
CA ILE A 4 -9.92 8.27 9.25
C ILE A 4 -8.43 8.67 9.35
N LEU A 5 -8.08 9.71 10.13
CA LEU A 5 -6.68 10.11 10.29
C LEU A 5 -5.82 9.05 11.00
N ASP A 6 -6.40 8.28 11.91
CA ASP A 6 -5.64 7.34 12.73
C ASP A 6 -5.12 6.12 11.96
N ARG A 7 -5.63 5.88 10.73
CA ARG A 7 -5.22 4.76 9.88
C ARG A 7 -4.05 5.09 8.96
N PHE A 8 -3.88 6.36 8.55
CA PHE A 8 -2.74 6.78 7.72
C PHE A 8 -1.47 7.05 8.53
N ASN A 9 -1.60 7.17 9.85
CA ASN A 9 -0.50 7.41 10.78
C ASN A 9 0.70 6.48 10.55
N CYS A 10 0.49 5.20 10.22
CA CYS A 10 1.62 4.28 10.02
C CYS A 10 2.46 4.62 8.78
N ILE A 11 1.84 4.99 7.66
CA ILE A 11 2.58 5.34 6.44
C ILE A 11 3.18 6.73 6.57
N GLU A 12 2.48 7.68 7.20
CA GLU A 12 3.06 8.99 7.51
C GLU A 12 4.30 8.87 8.40
N VAL A 13 4.26 7.98 9.40
CA VAL A 13 5.43 7.70 10.25
C VAL A 13 6.57 7.10 9.43
N LEU A 14 6.29 6.19 8.49
CA LEU A 14 7.32 5.64 7.59
C LEU A 14 7.95 6.73 6.70
N GLU A 15 7.14 7.55 6.04
CA GLU A 15 7.61 8.67 5.22
C GLU A 15 8.45 9.66 6.03
N ARG A 16 8.01 10.02 7.24
CA ARG A 16 8.78 10.90 8.14
C ARG A 16 10.08 10.27 8.63
N SER A 17 10.08 8.96 8.89
CA SER A 17 11.24 8.24 9.41
C SER A 17 12.27 7.94 8.33
N PHE A 18 11.82 7.77 7.08
CA PHE A 18 12.64 7.42 5.93
C PHE A 18 12.32 8.35 4.75
N PRO A 19 12.58 9.66 4.89
CA PRO A 19 12.28 10.62 3.83
C PRO A 19 13.02 10.23 2.55
N SER A 20 12.34 10.40 1.42
CA SER A 20 12.87 10.07 0.07
C SER A 20 13.13 8.58 -0.17
N SER A 21 12.65 7.68 0.69
CA SER A 21 12.71 6.25 0.45
C SER A 21 11.58 5.78 -0.45
N ASN A 22 11.86 4.74 -1.23
CA ASN A 22 10.82 4.06 -2.00
C ASN A 22 10.26 2.90 -1.17
N PHE A 23 8.94 2.79 -1.12
CA PHE A 23 8.25 1.76 -0.36
C PHE A 23 7.65 0.70 -1.28
N ILE A 24 7.63 -0.52 -0.78
CA ILE A 24 6.83 -1.62 -1.32
C ILE A 24 5.94 -2.09 -0.17
N LEU A 25 4.63 -1.95 -0.33
CA LEU A 25 3.65 -2.41 0.64
C LEU A 25 2.98 -3.66 0.06
N ALA A 26 2.98 -4.77 0.80
CA ALA A 26 2.39 -6.01 0.30
C ALA A 26 1.66 -6.77 1.41
N GLY A 27 0.49 -7.32 1.09
CA GLY A 27 -0.29 -8.14 2.01
C GLY A 27 -1.79 -8.06 1.77
N ASP A 28 -2.56 -8.58 2.72
CA ASP A 28 -4.01 -8.48 2.76
C ASP A 28 -4.46 -7.11 3.27
N PHE A 29 -5.09 -6.33 2.40
CA PHE A 29 -5.66 -5.03 2.73
C PHE A 29 -7.16 -5.12 3.05
N ASN A 30 -7.80 -6.27 2.78
CA ASN A 30 -9.25 -6.49 2.83
C ASN A 30 -10.06 -5.40 2.08
N ALA A 31 -9.40 -4.80 1.09
CA ALA A 31 -9.89 -3.70 0.28
C ALA A 31 -10.20 -4.20 -1.12
N ARG A 32 -11.37 -3.85 -1.64
CA ARG A 32 -11.81 -4.24 -2.98
C ARG A 32 -11.95 -2.99 -3.79
N VAL A 33 -11.11 -2.85 -4.81
CA VAL A 33 -10.89 -1.58 -5.48
C VAL A 33 -11.70 -1.46 -6.78
N GLY A 34 -12.05 -2.57 -7.42
CA GLY A 34 -12.83 -2.57 -8.66
C GLY A 34 -12.02 -2.13 -9.88
N SER A 35 -12.65 -2.21 -11.06
CA SER A 35 -12.03 -1.93 -12.36
C SER A 35 -12.09 -0.46 -12.78
N ASN A 36 -12.95 0.35 -12.17
CA ASN A 36 -13.21 1.70 -12.65
C ASN A 36 -12.31 2.73 -11.96
N ASN A 37 -11.31 3.23 -12.69
CA ASN A 37 -10.46 4.31 -12.20
C ASN A 37 -11.20 5.66 -12.07
N GLU A 38 -12.36 5.85 -12.71
CA GLU A 38 -13.16 7.09 -12.62
C GLU A 38 -13.64 7.37 -11.20
N ILE A 39 -13.92 6.33 -10.41
CA ILE A 39 -14.29 6.50 -9.00
C ILE A 39 -13.11 7.10 -8.22
N PHE A 40 -11.87 6.77 -8.61
CA PHE A 40 -10.66 7.36 -8.02
C PHE A 40 -10.45 8.79 -8.47
N LEU A 41 -10.59 9.08 -9.76
CA LEU A 41 -10.45 10.44 -10.29
C LEU A 41 -11.45 11.39 -9.63
N LYS A 42 -12.70 10.95 -9.47
CA LYS A 42 -13.74 11.70 -8.75
C LYS A 42 -13.43 11.85 -7.26
N ALA A 43 -12.94 10.80 -6.60
CA ALA A 43 -12.56 10.87 -5.19
C ALA A 43 -11.38 11.84 -4.95
N LEU A 44 -10.56 12.08 -5.96
CA LEU A 44 -9.44 13.02 -5.94
C LEU A 44 -9.82 14.44 -6.34
N GLY A 45 -11.07 14.68 -6.77
CA GLY A 45 -11.49 15.96 -7.35
C GLY A 45 -10.71 16.30 -8.63
N MET A 46 -10.20 15.29 -9.33
CA MET A 46 -9.41 15.44 -10.54
C MET A 46 -10.32 15.23 -11.74
N ASP A 47 -11.01 16.30 -12.13
CA ASP A 47 -11.87 16.32 -13.33
C ASP A 47 -11.08 16.63 -14.62
N ASP A 48 -9.81 17.04 -14.49
CA ASP A 48 -8.93 17.37 -15.62
C ASP A 48 -7.98 16.21 -15.95
N GLU A 49 -8.13 15.69 -17.16
CA GLU A 49 -7.36 14.56 -17.71
C GLU A 49 -5.85 14.82 -17.73
N ALA A 50 -5.42 16.09 -17.87
CA ALA A 50 -4.01 16.47 -17.91
C ALA A 50 -3.29 16.33 -16.56
N SER A 51 -4.02 16.28 -15.45
CA SER A 51 -3.45 16.17 -14.11
C SER A 51 -3.42 14.71 -13.60
N ILE A 52 -4.04 13.78 -14.32
CA ILE A 52 -4.17 12.39 -13.89
C ILE A 52 -2.79 11.74 -13.81
N PRO A 53 -2.35 11.23 -12.65
CA PRO A 53 -1.09 10.52 -12.55
C PRO A 53 -1.05 9.34 -13.53
N TYR A 54 0.08 9.10 -14.18
CA TYR A 54 0.22 8.02 -15.17
C TYR A 54 -0.29 6.65 -14.67
N TRP A 55 -0.05 6.33 -13.40
CA TRP A 55 -0.53 5.07 -12.82
C TRP A 55 -2.06 4.98 -12.70
N CYS A 56 -2.78 6.11 -12.67
CA CYS A 56 -4.24 6.17 -12.76
C CYS A 56 -4.75 5.97 -14.18
N THR A 57 -3.91 6.16 -15.21
CA THR A 57 -4.28 5.90 -16.61
C THR A 57 -4.07 4.44 -17.01
N LEU A 58 -3.37 3.66 -16.18
CA LEU A 58 -3.21 2.23 -16.38
C LEU A 58 -4.58 1.55 -16.28
N SER A 59 -4.96 0.86 -17.35
CA SER A 59 -6.20 0.09 -17.41
C SER A 59 -6.19 -1.00 -16.34
N ARG A 60 -7.27 -1.12 -15.57
CA ARG A 60 -7.39 -2.11 -14.50
C ARG A 60 -8.54 -3.07 -14.73
N ARG A 61 -8.26 -4.34 -14.49
CA ARG A 61 -9.26 -5.41 -14.49
C ARG A 61 -9.37 -6.02 -13.09
N SER A 62 -9.89 -5.25 -12.13
CA SER A 62 -10.28 -5.77 -10.82
C SER A 62 -11.79 -5.97 -10.75
N LYS A 63 -12.24 -7.01 -10.02
CA LYS A 63 -13.55 -7.65 -10.21
C LYS A 63 -14.58 -7.26 -9.14
N ASP A 64 -14.16 -6.65 -8.05
CA ASP A 64 -14.99 -6.37 -6.88
C ASP A 64 -14.65 -5.03 -6.22
N HIS A 65 -15.63 -4.37 -5.57
CA HIS A 65 -15.43 -3.07 -4.91
C HIS A 65 -16.05 -3.02 -3.50
N ASN A 66 -15.45 -2.25 -2.58
CA ASN A 66 -16.00 -1.94 -1.26
C ASN A 66 -15.50 -0.58 -0.74
N VAL A 67 -15.99 -0.13 0.41
CA VAL A 67 -15.61 1.17 1.03
C VAL A 67 -14.11 1.22 1.34
N ALA A 68 -13.51 0.11 1.80
CA ALA A 68 -12.08 0.04 2.08
C ALA A 68 -11.22 0.23 0.81
N GLY A 69 -11.72 -0.17 -0.36
CA GLY A 69 -11.06 0.09 -1.64
C GLY A 69 -10.92 1.57 -1.97
N ALA A 70 -11.93 2.38 -1.66
CA ALA A 70 -11.85 3.83 -1.84
C ALA A 70 -10.80 4.46 -0.92
N GLU A 71 -10.71 4.01 0.33
CA GLU A 71 -9.68 4.48 1.27
C GLU A 71 -8.26 4.04 0.87
N LEU A 72 -8.11 2.80 0.37
CA LEU A 72 -6.83 2.33 -0.18
C LEU A 72 -6.39 3.17 -1.38
N ALA A 73 -7.33 3.61 -2.22
CA ALA A 73 -7.02 4.48 -3.34
C ALA A 73 -6.54 5.87 -2.94
N LYS A 74 -7.19 6.47 -1.92
CA LYS A 74 -6.75 7.74 -1.35
C LYS A 74 -5.35 7.62 -0.80
N LEU A 75 -5.05 6.54 -0.07
CA LEU A 75 -3.71 6.21 0.41
C LEU A 75 -2.71 6.15 -0.75
N CYS A 76 -3.01 5.39 -1.80
CA CYS A 76 -2.13 5.27 -2.96
C CYS A 76 -1.83 6.64 -3.58
N THR A 77 -2.83 7.52 -3.64
CA THR A 77 -2.64 8.87 -4.17
C THR A 77 -1.78 9.73 -3.26
N LEU A 78 -2.10 9.78 -1.96
CA LEU A 78 -1.40 10.59 -0.96
C LEU A 78 0.08 10.23 -0.87
N PHE A 79 0.41 8.94 -0.97
CA PHE A 79 1.77 8.42 -0.80
C PHE A 79 2.43 8.01 -2.11
N SER A 80 1.89 8.45 -3.26
CA SER A 80 2.43 8.15 -4.58
C SER A 80 2.76 6.66 -4.78
N GLN A 81 1.81 5.80 -4.43
CA GLN A 81 1.90 4.35 -4.60
C GLN A 81 1.07 3.90 -5.81
N CYS A 82 1.55 2.88 -6.49
CA CYS A 82 0.90 2.20 -7.60
C CYS A 82 0.67 0.73 -7.24
N TRP A 83 -0.54 0.25 -7.46
CA TRP A 83 -0.89 -1.16 -7.37
C TRP A 83 -0.41 -1.94 -8.58
N LEU A 84 0.19 -3.11 -8.34
CA LEU A 84 0.52 -4.06 -9.42
C LEU A 84 -0.69 -4.90 -9.85
N ASN A 85 -1.64 -5.13 -8.94
CA ASN A 85 -2.85 -5.91 -9.23
C ASN A 85 -3.76 -5.20 -10.24
N GLY A 86 -4.15 -5.95 -11.27
CA GLY A 86 -5.00 -5.51 -12.37
C GLY A 86 -4.28 -4.77 -13.49
N LEU A 87 -2.97 -4.49 -13.38
CA LEU A 87 -2.21 -3.82 -14.44
C LEU A 87 -2.10 -4.70 -15.68
N THR A 88 -2.52 -4.17 -16.83
CA THR A 88 -2.56 -4.92 -18.09
C THR A 88 -1.20 -5.35 -18.63
N GLU A 89 -0.12 -4.68 -18.20
CA GLU A 89 1.26 -5.06 -18.54
C GLU A 89 1.66 -6.42 -17.96
N PHE A 90 0.97 -6.87 -16.91
CA PHE A 90 1.20 -8.14 -16.25
C PHE A 90 0.03 -9.10 -16.57
N PRO A 91 0.24 -10.15 -17.38
CA PRO A 91 -0.84 -11.02 -17.86
C PRO A 91 -1.68 -11.66 -16.75
N GLU A 92 -1.06 -11.89 -15.60
CA GLU A 92 -1.65 -12.62 -14.47
C GLU A 92 -2.25 -11.70 -13.40
N ALA A 93 -2.29 -10.39 -13.64
CA ALA A 93 -2.66 -9.41 -12.63
C ALA A 93 -4.17 -9.29 -12.38
N ASP A 94 -5.02 -9.88 -13.22
CA ASP A 94 -6.49 -9.85 -13.12
C ASP A 94 -7.08 -11.06 -12.36
N LYS A 95 -6.21 -11.89 -11.76
CA LYS A 95 -6.57 -13.06 -10.96
C LYS A 95 -7.06 -12.65 -9.56
N PHE A 96 -8.00 -13.43 -9.03
CA PHE A 96 -8.40 -13.32 -7.62
C PHE A 96 -7.21 -13.68 -6.73
N THR A 97 -7.08 -13.01 -5.60
CA THR A 97 -6.03 -13.31 -4.62
C THR A 97 -6.57 -14.07 -3.41
N HIS A 98 -7.89 -14.16 -3.28
CA HIS A 98 -8.56 -14.87 -2.20
C HIS A 98 -9.77 -15.62 -2.76
N ILE A 99 -9.90 -16.91 -2.42
CA ILE A 99 -10.91 -17.84 -2.93
C ILE A 99 -11.42 -18.71 -1.78
N THR A 100 -12.72 -18.62 -1.50
CA THR A 100 -13.42 -19.42 -0.49
C THR A 100 -14.62 -20.12 -1.11
N CYS A 101 -15.30 -20.97 -0.33
CA CYS A 101 -16.59 -21.55 -0.75
C CYS A 101 -17.68 -20.49 -0.97
N ASN A 102 -17.54 -19.29 -0.37
CA ASN A 102 -18.52 -18.21 -0.44
C ASN A 102 -18.23 -17.19 -1.55
N GLY A 103 -17.15 -17.37 -2.31
CA GLY A 103 -16.79 -16.49 -3.41
C GLY A 103 -15.31 -16.20 -3.51
N SER A 104 -14.96 -15.29 -4.41
CA SER A 104 -13.58 -14.92 -4.72
C SER A 104 -13.43 -13.41 -4.77
N SER A 105 -12.28 -12.91 -4.33
CA SER A 105 -12.00 -11.47 -4.21
C SER A 105 -10.54 -11.12 -4.50
N VAL A 106 -10.29 -9.85 -4.85
CA VAL A 106 -8.94 -9.28 -4.92
C VAL A 106 -8.76 -8.42 -3.67
N ILE A 107 -8.08 -8.96 -2.67
CA ILE A 107 -7.85 -8.28 -1.37
C ILE A 107 -6.38 -8.21 -0.97
N ASP A 108 -5.53 -9.01 -1.60
CA ASP A 108 -4.09 -9.02 -1.40
C ASP A 108 -3.44 -8.18 -2.50
N TYR A 109 -2.70 -7.15 -2.12
CA TYR A 109 -2.07 -6.23 -3.07
C TYR A 109 -0.57 -6.17 -2.89
N ILE A 110 0.13 -5.89 -3.99
CA ILE A 110 1.47 -5.29 -3.95
C ILE A 110 1.33 -3.86 -4.45
N LEU A 111 1.67 -2.90 -3.59
CA LEU A 111 1.77 -1.48 -3.90
C LEU A 111 3.24 -1.11 -3.92
N VAL A 112 3.65 -0.32 -4.92
CA VAL A 112 5.02 0.16 -5.08
C VAL A 112 5.04 1.65 -5.26
N SER A 113 6.05 2.35 -4.73
CA SER A 113 6.25 3.76 -5.05
C SER A 113 6.33 3.96 -6.57
N THR A 114 5.66 4.99 -7.08
CA THR A 114 5.59 5.29 -8.51
C THR A 114 6.95 5.52 -9.16
N THR A 115 7.93 5.96 -8.37
CA THR A 115 9.34 6.15 -8.74
C THR A 115 10.09 4.86 -9.07
N ILE A 116 9.58 3.69 -8.67
CA ILE A 116 10.20 2.38 -8.92
C ILE A 116 9.31 1.41 -9.70
N ILE A 117 8.16 1.86 -10.21
CA ILE A 117 7.24 1.02 -10.99
C ILE A 117 7.92 0.44 -12.24
N ASP A 118 8.77 1.24 -12.91
CA ASP A 118 9.55 0.84 -14.08
C ASP A 118 10.62 -0.21 -13.76
N LYS A 119 10.89 -0.45 -12.47
CA LYS A 119 11.80 -1.50 -12.00
C LYS A 119 11.07 -2.81 -11.74
N VAL A 120 9.74 -2.83 -11.74
CA VAL A 120 8.95 -4.05 -11.63
C VAL A 120 8.98 -4.76 -12.98
N SER A 121 9.61 -5.94 -12.99
CA SER A 121 9.83 -6.72 -14.22
C SER A 121 8.86 -7.87 -14.40
N ASP A 122 8.11 -8.24 -13.36
CA ASP A 122 7.15 -9.35 -13.37
C ASP A 122 6.20 -9.19 -12.18
N PHE A 123 4.93 -9.56 -12.38
CA PHE A 123 3.93 -9.71 -11.33
C PHE A 123 3.03 -10.91 -11.64
N ALA A 124 2.76 -11.73 -10.62
CA ALA A 124 1.92 -12.90 -10.78
C ALA A 124 1.15 -13.27 -9.52
N VAL A 125 -0.03 -13.84 -9.73
CA VAL A 125 -0.80 -14.56 -8.72
C VAL A 125 -0.65 -16.07 -8.96
N ARG A 126 -0.33 -16.81 -7.90
CA ARG A 126 -0.06 -18.26 -7.95
C ARG A 126 -0.85 -18.99 -6.89
N ASP A 127 -1.26 -20.22 -7.21
CA ASP A 127 -1.99 -21.05 -6.26
C ASP A 127 -1.13 -21.35 -5.02
N ALA A 128 -1.78 -21.34 -3.86
CA ALA A 128 -1.18 -21.75 -2.59
C ALA A 128 -1.99 -22.93 -2.05
N LEU A 129 -1.44 -24.14 -2.13
CA LEU A 129 -2.12 -25.35 -1.69
C LEU A 129 -2.50 -25.24 -0.21
N GLY A 130 -3.79 -25.45 0.09
CA GLY A 130 -4.31 -25.44 1.46
C GLY A 130 -4.52 -24.05 2.07
N ASN A 131 -4.49 -22.98 1.27
CA ASN A 131 -4.79 -21.62 1.71
C ASN A 131 -5.89 -21.02 0.82
N ASP A 132 -6.84 -20.30 1.41
CA ASP A 132 -7.85 -19.52 0.69
C ASP A 132 -7.24 -18.25 0.07
N HIS A 133 -6.10 -17.78 0.57
CA HIS A 133 -5.28 -16.76 -0.09
C HIS A 133 -4.28 -17.37 -1.09
N LEU A 134 -4.33 -16.87 -2.32
CA LEU A 134 -3.34 -17.13 -3.36
C LEU A 134 -2.09 -16.28 -3.14
N ARG A 135 -0.94 -16.77 -3.59
CA ARG A 135 0.34 -16.07 -3.44
C ARG A 135 0.47 -14.99 -4.51
N ILE A 136 0.68 -13.74 -4.08
CA ILE A 136 1.11 -12.64 -4.95
C ILE A 136 2.63 -12.55 -4.97
N ILE A 137 3.21 -12.35 -6.16
CA ILE A 137 4.66 -12.32 -6.38
C ILE A 137 4.98 -11.15 -7.30
N ALA A 138 5.96 -10.33 -6.92
CA ALA A 138 6.55 -9.30 -7.79
C ALA A 138 8.07 -9.50 -7.89
N LYS A 139 8.65 -9.21 -9.07
CA LYS A 139 10.11 -9.17 -9.27
C LYS A 139 10.54 -7.74 -9.53
N VAL A 140 11.32 -7.18 -8.60
CA VAL A 140 11.83 -5.80 -8.71
C VAL A 140 13.32 -5.82 -8.98
N ARG A 141 13.78 -5.03 -9.96
CA ARG A 141 15.19 -4.89 -10.32
C ARG A 141 15.78 -3.66 -9.64
N LEU A 142 16.59 -3.86 -8.62
CA LEU A 142 17.24 -2.78 -7.89
C LEU A 142 18.69 -2.64 -8.36
N ALA A 143 19.07 -1.41 -8.75
CA ALA A 143 20.46 -1.05 -8.97
C ALA A 143 21.04 -0.53 -7.65
N ILE A 144 21.70 -1.41 -6.89
CA ILE A 144 22.34 -1.04 -5.63
C ILE A 144 23.83 -0.86 -5.91
N PRO A 145 24.39 0.36 -5.79
CA PRO A 145 25.83 0.56 -5.90
C PRO A 145 26.54 -0.28 -4.85
N ILE A 146 27.43 -1.17 -5.29
CA ILE A 146 28.19 -2.09 -4.42
C ILE A 146 29.02 -1.30 -3.38
N GLU A 147 29.39 -0.07 -3.70
CA GLU A 147 30.15 0.85 -2.84
C GLU A 147 29.42 1.22 -1.54
N ASN A 148 28.08 1.12 -1.53
CA ASN A 148 27.22 1.34 -0.36
C ASN A 148 26.93 0.05 0.41
N LEU A 149 27.42 -1.11 -0.06
CA LEU A 149 27.43 -2.36 0.71
C LEU A 149 28.66 -2.45 1.63
N LYS A 150 29.29 -1.32 1.97
CA LYS A 150 30.22 -1.28 3.10
C LYS A 150 29.46 -1.80 4.30
N THR A 151 29.83 -3.00 4.72
CA THR A 151 29.41 -3.69 5.93
C THR A 151 29.83 -2.85 7.13
N ASN A 152 29.17 -1.72 7.35
CA ASN A 152 29.08 -1.15 8.67
C ASN A 152 28.29 -2.18 9.45
N SER A 153 28.98 -3.02 10.22
CA SER A 153 28.44 -4.03 11.12
C SER A 153 27.49 -3.51 12.21
N ASN A 154 26.98 -2.28 12.06
CA ASN A 154 26.01 -1.60 12.91
C ASN A 154 24.81 -1.02 12.13
N HIS A 155 24.91 -0.92 10.80
CA HIS A 155 23.79 -0.70 9.88
C HIS A 155 23.87 -1.80 8.85
N ASP A 156 23.74 -3.04 9.31
CA ASP A 156 23.41 -4.15 8.42
C ASP A 156 22.28 -3.67 7.51
N LEU A 157 22.29 -4.11 6.24
CA LEU A 157 21.05 -4.42 5.52
C LEU A 157 20.08 -4.89 6.58
N ILE A 158 19.13 -4.05 7.01
CA ILE A 158 18.32 -4.35 8.19
C ILE A 158 17.72 -5.70 7.86
N ALA A 159 18.25 -6.76 8.48
CA ALA A 159 17.85 -8.13 8.16
C ALA A 159 16.34 -8.06 8.29
N PRO A 160 15.59 -8.38 7.22
CA PRO A 160 14.21 -7.93 7.04
C PRO A 160 13.53 -8.01 8.38
N THR A 161 13.27 -6.85 9.02
CA THR A 161 12.83 -6.87 10.41
C THR A 161 11.51 -7.58 10.38
N LYS A 162 11.51 -8.87 10.73
CA LYS A 162 10.33 -9.68 10.71
C LYS A 162 9.54 -9.27 11.93
N ILE A 163 8.78 -8.19 11.80
CA ILE A 163 7.83 -7.76 12.81
C ILE A 163 6.66 -8.72 12.70
N LEU A 164 6.71 -9.81 13.47
CA LEU A 164 5.61 -10.73 13.62
C LEU A 164 4.52 -10.07 14.44
N TRP A 165 3.30 -10.02 13.89
CA TRP A 165 2.14 -9.58 14.64
C TRP A 165 1.88 -10.53 15.82
N ASN A 166 2.21 -10.08 17.02
CA ASN A 166 1.98 -10.79 18.28
C ASN A 166 1.41 -9.81 19.32
N ASN A 167 1.11 -10.30 20.53
CA ASN A 167 0.55 -9.46 21.59
C ASN A 167 1.41 -8.23 21.88
N TYR A 168 2.73 -8.34 21.80
CA TYR A 168 3.63 -7.22 22.04
C TYR A 168 3.59 -6.16 20.94
N THR A 169 3.67 -6.56 19.66
CA THR A 169 3.59 -5.61 18.53
C THR A 169 2.19 -5.00 18.41
N HIS A 170 1.14 -5.75 18.74
CA HIS A 170 -0.24 -5.26 18.82
C HIS A 170 -0.39 -4.20 19.91
N GLN A 171 0.14 -4.45 21.11
CA GLN A 171 0.11 -3.45 22.19
C GLN A 171 0.91 -2.20 21.82
N LYS A 172 2.09 -2.34 21.20
CA LYS A 172 2.85 -1.19 20.68
C LYS A 172 2.07 -0.38 19.64
N PHE A 173 1.38 -1.05 18.74
CA PHE A 173 0.52 -0.40 17.75
C PHE A 173 -0.62 0.38 18.43
N LEU A 174 -1.33 -0.24 19.39
CA LEU A 174 -2.40 0.42 20.15
C LEU A 174 -1.90 1.64 20.94
N SER A 175 -0.73 1.52 21.59
CA SER A 175 -0.12 2.64 22.30
C SER A 175 0.26 3.78 21.36
N ALA A 176 0.73 3.50 20.15
CA ALA A 176 1.06 4.52 19.15
C ALA A 176 -0.19 5.29 18.67
N GLN A 177 -1.33 4.63 18.51
CA GLN A 177 -2.61 5.28 18.17
C GLN A 177 -3.09 6.23 19.29
N GLN A 178 -2.91 5.83 20.54
CA GLN A 178 -3.28 6.67 21.69
C GLN A 178 -2.43 7.94 21.80
N ILE A 179 -1.14 7.87 21.43
CA ILE A 179 -0.24 9.03 21.42
C ILE A 179 -0.64 10.03 20.33
N GLY A 180 -1.02 9.56 19.13
CA GLY A 180 -1.45 10.43 18.03
C GLY A 180 -2.71 11.25 18.36
N SER A 181 -3.65 10.65 19.10
CA SER A 181 -4.90 11.31 19.52
C SER A 181 -4.72 12.40 20.58
N ALA A 182 -3.63 12.35 21.37
CA ALA A 182 -3.37 13.32 22.44
C ALA A 182 -2.74 14.62 21.92
N VAL A 183 -2.07 14.58 20.76
CA VAL A 183 -1.36 15.75 20.18
C VAL A 183 -2.32 16.66 19.39
N SER A 184 -3.45 16.14 18.91
CA SER A 184 -4.47 16.93 18.18
C SER A 184 -5.43 17.73 19.07
N GLY A 185 -5.24 17.72 20.40
CA GLY A 185 -6.17 18.33 21.37
C GLY A 185 -5.72 19.63 22.03
N SER A 186 -4.60 20.23 21.65
CA SER A 186 -3.98 21.35 22.39
C SER A 186 -3.82 22.63 21.56
N GLY A 187 -4.86 23.07 20.86
CA GLY A 187 -4.83 24.32 20.13
C GLY A 187 -6.23 24.86 19.91
N ASP A 188 -6.80 25.48 20.94
CA ASP A 188 -7.62 26.69 20.83
C ASP A 188 -8.14 27.05 22.22
N ASP A 189 -7.45 28.00 22.86
CA ASP A 189 -8.03 28.90 23.84
C ASP A 189 -7.04 30.04 23.99
N HIS A 190 -7.25 31.14 23.27
CA HIS A 190 -6.89 32.52 23.66
C HIS A 190 -7.47 33.49 22.61
N HIS A 191 -8.71 33.92 22.83
CA HIS A 191 -9.17 35.23 22.35
C HIS A 191 -9.45 36.12 23.56
N PRO A 192 -8.85 37.33 23.64
CA PRO A 192 -9.20 38.36 24.61
C PRO A 192 -10.54 39.04 24.28
#